data_AF-A0AAJ2Z278-F1
#
_entry.id   AF-A0AAJ2Z278-F1
#
_cell.length_a   1.000
_cell.length_b   1.000
_cell.length_c   1.000
_cell.angle_alpha   90.00
_cell.angle_beta   90.00
_cell.angle_gamma   90.00
#
_symmetry.space_group_name_H-M   'P 1'
#
loop_
_entity.id
_entity.type
_entity.pdbx_description
1 polymer ?
#
loop_
_entity_poly.entity_id
_entity_poly.type
_entity_poly.pdbx_seq_one_letter_code
_entity_poly.pdbx_strand_id
1 'polypeptide(L)'
;ETINPKIKTGQVEVQAKSIEIINQSETPPFSINEENLNVDENIRLKYRYLDLRREKLAQTFKMRHQISRSIRQFLVGDGFYEVETPVLTKSTPEGARDYLVPSRVHDGEFYALPQSPQLFKQLLMISGFDKYYQIVKCFRDEDLRA
;
A
#
# COMPACT_ATOMS: atom_id res chain seq x y z
N GLU A 1 -41.24 -11.12 14.65
CA GLU A 1 -39.96 -11.36 13.96
C GLU A 1 -39.34 -10.02 13.59
N THR A 2 -38.05 -9.84 13.84
CA THR A 2 -37.39 -8.52 13.81
C THR A 2 -36.52 -8.43 12.56
N ILE A 3 -37.13 -8.13 11.41
CA ILE A 3 -36.41 -7.92 10.15
C ILE A 3 -35.63 -6.61 10.25
N ASN A 4 -34.33 -6.64 9.94
CA ASN A 4 -33.48 -5.45 9.89
C ASN A 4 -33.16 -5.04 8.44
N PRO A 5 -33.82 -4.02 7.88
CA PRO A 5 -33.59 -3.60 6.51
C PRO A 5 -32.24 -2.88 6.29
N LYS A 6 -31.49 -2.55 7.35
CA LYS A 6 -30.25 -1.77 7.26
C LYS A 6 -29.02 -2.62 6.87
N ILE A 7 -29.09 -3.94 6.99
CA ILE A 7 -27.97 -4.84 6.71
C ILE A 7 -28.40 -5.94 5.73
N LYS A 8 -27.48 -6.39 4.89
CA LYS A 8 -27.77 -7.36 3.80
C LYS A 8 -28.36 -8.68 4.30
N THR A 9 -27.98 -9.10 5.50
CA THR A 9 -28.41 -10.36 6.10
C THR A 9 -29.58 -10.20 7.06
N GLY A 10 -30.23 -9.04 7.15
CA GLY A 10 -31.20 -8.75 8.21
C GLY A 10 -32.56 -9.46 8.09
N GLN A 11 -32.72 -10.33 7.08
CA GLN A 11 -33.87 -11.23 6.94
C GLN A 11 -33.60 -12.64 7.50
N VAL A 12 -32.35 -12.95 7.84
CA VAL A 12 -31.94 -14.27 8.31
C VAL A 12 -31.12 -14.16 9.59
N GLU A 13 -31.22 -15.17 10.45
CA GLU A 13 -30.38 -15.30 11.64
C GLU A 13 -29.84 -16.73 11.76
N VAL A 14 -28.82 -16.92 12.58
CA VAL A 14 -28.16 -18.22 12.78
C VAL A 14 -28.46 -18.71 14.20
N GLN A 15 -29.24 -19.78 14.32
CA GLN A 15 -29.45 -20.48 15.59
C GLN A 15 -28.23 -21.38 15.88
N ALA A 16 -27.31 -20.91 16.74
CA ALA A 16 -26.08 -21.62 17.07
C ALA A 16 -26.35 -22.92 17.86
N LYS A 17 -25.73 -24.03 17.47
CA LYS A 17 -25.79 -25.32 18.18
C LYS A 17 -24.60 -25.55 19.12
N SER A 18 -23.43 -25.02 18.76
CA SER A 18 -22.19 -25.11 19.51
C SER A 18 -21.31 -23.88 19.20
N ILE A 19 -20.40 -23.57 20.11
CA ILE A 19 -19.43 -22.48 19.95
C ILE A 19 -18.02 -22.98 20.28
N GLU A 20 -17.04 -22.56 19.51
CA GLU A 20 -15.62 -22.82 19.73
C GLU A 20 -14.87 -21.49 19.71
N ILE A 21 -14.00 -21.26 20.70
CA ILE A 21 -13.19 -20.05 20.79
C ILE A 21 -11.88 -20.30 20.04
N ILE A 22 -11.74 -19.73 18.84
CA ILE A 22 -10.52 -19.87 18.02
C ILE A 22 -9.36 -19.06 18.63
N ASN A 23 -9.64 -17.84 19.10
CA ASN A 23 -8.65 -17.00 19.76
C ASN A 23 -9.33 -16.00 20.70
N GLN A 24 -8.76 -15.81 21.89
CA GLN A 24 -9.20 -14.78 22.83
C GLN A 24 -8.57 -13.44 22.46
N SER A 25 -9.29 -12.34 22.67
CA SER A 25 -8.81 -10.98 22.41
C SER A 25 -9.01 -10.12 23.64
N GLU A 26 -8.02 -9.31 23.97
CA GLU A 26 -8.21 -8.19 24.86
C GLU A 26 -9.15 -7.14 24.24
N THR A 27 -9.71 -6.28 25.08
CA THR A 27 -10.57 -5.17 24.65
C THR A 27 -9.78 -4.22 23.74
N PRO A 28 -10.24 -3.96 22.50
CA PRO A 28 -9.56 -3.04 21.61
C PRO A 28 -9.47 -1.61 22.18
N PRO A 29 -8.41 -0.85 21.88
CA PRO A 29 -8.23 0.53 22.33
C PRO A 29 -9.24 1.51 21.69
N PHE A 30 -9.97 1.08 20.66
CA PHE A 30 -11.07 1.81 20.05
C PHE A 30 -12.05 0.85 19.38
N SER A 31 -13.29 1.28 19.20
CA SER A 31 -14.35 0.50 18.54
C SER A 31 -14.04 0.30 17.05
N ILE A 32 -14.18 -0.93 16.54
CA ILE A 32 -13.94 -1.25 15.12
C ILE A 32 -15.20 -1.01 14.27
N ASN A 33 -16.38 -1.10 14.89
CA ASN A 33 -17.67 -1.10 14.19
C ASN A 33 -18.30 0.30 14.09
N GLU A 34 -17.65 1.34 14.60
CA GLU A 34 -18.13 2.71 14.51
C GLU A 34 -17.74 3.37 13.18
N GLU A 35 -18.73 3.95 12.50
CA GLU A 35 -18.49 4.70 11.26
C GLU A 35 -17.67 5.97 11.52
N ASN A 36 -18.01 6.71 12.58
CA ASN A 36 -17.36 7.96 12.98
C ASN A 36 -16.49 7.75 14.23
N LEU A 37 -15.26 7.29 14.01
CA LEU A 37 -14.26 7.22 15.07
C LEU A 37 -13.75 8.62 15.41
N ASN A 38 -14.12 9.11 16.59
CA ASN A 38 -13.52 10.29 17.22
C ASN A 38 -12.29 9.88 18.04
N VAL A 39 -11.32 9.25 17.38
CA VAL A 39 -10.08 8.75 18.00
C VAL A 39 -8.89 9.39 17.30
N ASP A 40 -7.93 9.83 18.12
CA ASP A 40 -6.69 10.45 17.69
C ASP A 40 -5.95 9.61 16.63
N GLU A 41 -5.45 10.28 15.59
CA GLU A 41 -4.76 9.61 14.49
C GLU A 41 -3.51 8.85 14.97
N ASN A 42 -2.77 9.36 15.94
CA ASN A 42 -1.59 8.69 16.48
C ASN A 42 -1.94 7.34 17.13
N ILE A 43 -3.08 7.26 17.81
CA ILE A 43 -3.58 6.00 18.38
C ILE A 43 -3.94 5.04 17.25
N ARG A 44 -4.61 5.53 16.20
CA ARG A 44 -4.99 4.72 15.04
C ARG A 44 -3.77 4.22 14.26
N LEU A 45 -2.72 5.04 14.12
CA LEU A 45 -1.47 4.64 13.48
C LEU A 45 -0.68 3.65 14.35
N LYS A 46 -0.65 3.85 15.67
CA LYS A 46 -0.04 2.90 16.63
C LYS A 46 -0.70 1.52 16.56
N TYR A 47 -2.02 1.48 16.45
CA TYR A 47 -2.80 0.24 16.34
C TYR A 47 -3.36 0.04 14.93
N ARG A 48 -2.58 0.36 13.89
CA ARG A 48 -3.04 0.35 12.49
C ARG A 48 -3.61 -1.00 12.07
N TYR A 49 -3.09 -2.10 12.61
CA TYR A 49 -3.59 -3.45 12.35
C TYR A 49 -5.05 -3.67 12.82
N LEU A 50 -5.52 -2.93 13.83
CA LEU A 50 -6.94 -2.91 14.22
C LEU A 50 -7.74 -1.94 13.36
N ASP A 51 -7.20 -0.75 13.08
CA ASP A 51 -7.87 0.26 12.23
C ASP A 51 -8.15 -0.30 10.83
N LEU A 52 -7.25 -1.13 10.28
CA LEU A 52 -7.42 -1.81 9.00
C LEU A 52 -8.59 -2.81 8.95
N ARG A 53 -9.12 -3.25 10.10
CA ARG A 53 -10.30 -4.14 10.15
C ARG A 53 -11.61 -3.40 9.87
N ARG A 54 -11.61 -2.07 9.94
CA ARG A 54 -12.79 -1.24 9.67
C ARG A 54 -13.18 -1.33 8.19
N GLU A 55 -14.47 -1.43 7.93
CA GLU A 55 -15.00 -1.59 6.58
C GLU A 55 -14.52 -0.48 5.63
N LYS A 56 -14.55 0.78 6.06
CA LYS A 56 -14.07 1.92 5.26
C LYS A 56 -12.66 1.71 4.73
N LEU A 57 -11.71 1.32 5.59
CA LEU A 57 -10.32 1.11 5.18
C LEU A 57 -10.16 -0.15 4.35
N ALA A 58 -10.85 -1.23 4.72
CA ALA A 58 -10.86 -2.46 3.92
C ALA A 58 -11.35 -2.20 2.47
N GLN A 59 -12.41 -1.40 2.30
CA GLN A 59 -12.89 -1.00 0.98
C GLN A 59 -11.89 -0.08 0.25
N THR A 60 -11.21 0.84 0.94
CA THR A 60 -10.14 1.65 0.33
C THR A 60 -9.02 0.79 -0.23
N PHE A 61 -8.55 -0.21 0.52
CA PHE A 61 -7.51 -1.14 0.05
C PHE A 61 -8.00 -2.03 -1.08
N LYS A 62 -9.24 -2.51 -1.01
CA LYS A 62 -9.87 -3.28 -2.10
C LYS A 62 -9.96 -2.44 -3.38
N MET A 63 -10.38 -1.19 -3.27
CA MET A 63 -10.44 -0.25 -4.39
C MET A 63 -9.05 0.01 -4.97
N ARG A 64 -8.04 0.29 -4.12
CA ARG A 64 -6.64 0.45 -4.57
C ARG A 64 -6.13 -0.77 -5.32
N HIS A 65 -6.44 -1.97 -4.84
CA HIS A 65 -6.11 -3.22 -5.53
C HIS A 65 -6.79 -3.31 -6.91
N GLN A 66 -8.10 -3.04 -6.97
CA GLN A 66 -8.86 -3.06 -8.23
C GLN A 66 -8.31 -2.06 -9.24
N ILE A 67 -8.00 -0.83 -8.82
CA ILE A 67 -7.37 0.20 -9.66
C ILE A 67 -6.04 -0.31 -10.22
N SER A 68 -5.16 -0.83 -9.35
CA SER A 68 -3.84 -1.31 -9.76
C SER A 68 -3.95 -2.49 -10.74
N ARG A 69 -4.94 -3.36 -10.55
CA ARG A 69 -5.23 -4.49 -11.46
C ARG A 69 -5.72 -4.00 -12.82
N SER A 70 -6.66 -3.06 -12.85
CA SER A 70 -7.22 -2.51 -14.09
C SER A 70 -6.17 -1.77 -14.91
N ILE A 71 -5.29 -1.00 -14.27
CA ILE A 71 -4.16 -0.32 -14.94
C ILE A 71 -3.24 -1.35 -15.61
N ARG A 72 -2.84 -2.39 -14.87
CA ARG A 72 -1.99 -3.46 -15.43
C ARG A 72 -2.66 -4.15 -16.61
N GLN A 73 -3.93 -4.54 -16.46
CA GLN A 73 -4.66 -5.23 -17.51
C GLN A 73 -4.75 -4.40 -18.79
N PHE A 74 -4.98 -3.09 -18.66
CA PHE A 74 -5.00 -2.17 -19.79
C PHE A 74 -3.62 -2.06 -20.45
N LEU A 75 -2.56 -1.79 -19.68
CA LEU A 75 -1.21 -1.58 -20.22
C LEU A 75 -0.63 -2.83 -20.87
N VAL A 76 -0.81 -3.99 -20.24
CA VAL A 76 -0.43 -5.29 -20.83
C VAL A 76 -1.23 -5.55 -22.12
N GLY A 77 -2.53 -5.24 -22.12
CA GLY A 77 -3.38 -5.37 -23.31
C GLY A 77 -2.95 -4.46 -24.47
N ASP A 78 -2.35 -3.30 -24.18
CA ASP A 78 -1.78 -2.39 -25.18
C ASP A 78 -0.33 -2.73 -25.55
N GLY A 79 0.23 -3.83 -25.02
CA GLY A 79 1.57 -4.31 -25.36
C GLY A 79 2.70 -3.67 -24.55
N PHE A 80 2.42 -3.03 -23.42
CA PHE A 80 3.45 -2.60 -22.49
C PHE A 80 4.00 -3.76 -21.65
N TYR A 81 5.30 -3.72 -21.38
CA TYR A 81 5.99 -4.64 -20.47
C TYR A 81 6.14 -4.02 -19.08
N GLU A 82 5.74 -4.77 -18.04
CA GLU A 82 6.06 -4.44 -16.64
C GLU A 82 7.50 -4.88 -16.38
N VAL A 83 8.44 -3.94 -16.26
CA VAL A 83 9.86 -4.26 -16.00
C VAL A 83 10.25 -3.68 -14.64
N GLU A 84 10.90 -4.49 -13.81
CA GLU A 84 11.41 -4.02 -12.53
C GLU A 84 12.77 -3.35 -12.70
N THR A 85 12.94 -2.18 -12.09
CA THR A 85 14.19 -1.43 -12.07
C THR A 85 14.84 -1.46 -10.68
N PRO A 86 16.18 -1.41 -10.58
CA PRO A 86 16.88 -1.42 -9.30
C PRO A 86 16.42 -0.32 -8.32
N VAL A 87 16.32 -0.67 -7.04
CA VAL A 87 15.99 0.25 -5.93
C VAL A 87 17.25 0.80 -5.25
N LEU A 88 18.40 0.14 -5.36
CA LEU A 88 19.68 0.68 -4.89
C LEU A 88 20.40 1.27 -6.09
N THR A 89 20.44 2.60 -6.17
CA THR A 89 21.03 3.34 -7.29
C THR A 89 22.23 4.16 -6.85
N LYS A 90 22.95 4.73 -7.80
CA LYS A 90 23.89 5.82 -7.50
C LYS A 90 23.09 7.07 -7.15
N SER A 91 23.56 7.87 -6.19
CA SER A 91 22.99 9.18 -5.91
C SER A 91 23.24 10.12 -7.09
N THR A 92 22.21 10.88 -7.45
CA THR A 92 22.31 11.93 -8.47
C THR A 92 22.20 13.30 -7.78
N PRO A 93 23.15 14.23 -7.97
CA PRO A 93 23.12 15.54 -7.31
C PRO A 93 21.95 16.44 -7.73
N GLU A 94 21.25 16.08 -8.81
CA GLU A 94 20.22 16.87 -9.45
C GLU A 94 18.83 16.50 -8.91
N GLY A 95 18.42 17.10 -7.79
CA GLY A 95 17.07 16.90 -7.27
C GLY A 95 16.87 17.21 -5.79
N ALA A 96 15.84 16.57 -5.22
CA ALA A 96 15.61 16.55 -3.78
C ALA A 96 16.69 15.71 -3.08
N ARG A 97 16.71 15.66 -1.74
CA ARG A 97 17.67 14.81 -1.02
C ARG A 97 17.29 13.33 -1.18
N ASP A 98 18.31 12.50 -1.32
CA ASP A 98 18.18 11.05 -1.41
C ASP A 98 18.27 10.40 -0.03
N TYR A 99 17.50 9.33 0.19
CA TYR A 99 17.78 8.41 1.29
C TYR A 99 19.00 7.56 0.94
N LEU A 100 19.99 7.57 1.83
CA LEU A 100 21.23 6.82 1.66
C LEU A 100 21.18 5.45 2.34
N VAL A 101 21.74 4.45 1.68
CA VAL A 101 21.92 3.09 2.20
C VAL A 101 23.42 2.77 2.18
N PRO A 102 24.08 2.65 3.34
CA PRO A 102 25.52 2.38 3.40
C PRO A 102 25.86 1.00 2.83
N SER A 103 26.95 0.91 2.07
CA SER A 103 27.45 -0.35 1.56
C SER A 103 28.35 -1.02 2.59
N ARG A 104 28.06 -2.29 2.93
CA ARG A 104 28.95 -3.11 3.77
C ARG A 104 30.21 -3.56 3.00
N VAL A 105 30.11 -3.69 1.68
CA VAL A 105 31.17 -4.27 0.82
C VAL A 105 32.14 -3.19 0.34
N HIS A 106 31.62 -2.00 0.05
CA HIS A 106 32.39 -0.87 -0.43
C HIS A 106 32.46 0.18 0.68
N ASP A 107 33.52 0.12 1.48
CA ASP A 107 33.68 1.00 2.64
C ASP A 107 33.75 2.47 2.21
N GLY A 108 33.01 3.33 2.91
CA GLY A 108 32.84 4.75 2.57
C GLY A 108 31.88 5.04 1.39
N GLU A 109 31.30 4.02 0.74
CA GLU A 109 30.35 4.20 -0.35
C GLU A 109 28.89 3.97 0.07
N PHE A 110 27.98 4.64 -0.63
CA PHE A 110 26.54 4.62 -0.36
C PHE A 110 25.75 4.39 -1.64
N TYR A 111 24.67 3.61 -1.51
CA TYR A 111 23.58 3.62 -2.47
C TYR A 111 22.57 4.71 -2.10
N ALA A 112 21.76 5.10 -3.07
CA ALA A 112 20.60 5.96 -2.90
C ALA A 112 19.32 5.21 -3.26
N LEU A 113 18.21 5.51 -2.58
CA LEU A 113 16.89 5.07 -3.00
C LEU A 113 16.33 6.01 -4.09
N PRO A 114 15.74 5.50 -5.17
CA PRO A 114 15.36 6.31 -6.32
C PRO A 114 14.16 7.20 -6.03
N GLN A 115 14.27 8.46 -6.44
CA GLN A 115 13.13 9.40 -6.48
C GLN A 115 12.13 9.05 -7.60
N SER A 116 12.61 8.42 -8.66
CA SER A 116 11.81 7.88 -9.77
C SER A 116 12.65 6.91 -10.60
N PRO A 117 12.05 6.03 -11.42
CA PRO A 117 12.79 5.15 -12.32
C PRO A 117 13.22 5.87 -13.62
N GLN A 118 13.30 7.21 -13.63
CA GLN A 118 13.43 8.01 -14.86
C GLN A 118 14.65 7.61 -15.72
N LEU A 119 15.82 7.46 -15.10
CA LEU A 119 17.04 7.06 -15.81
C LEU A 119 16.92 5.64 -16.37
N PHE A 120 16.38 4.70 -15.59
CA PHE A 120 16.19 3.32 -16.06
C PHE A 120 15.15 3.22 -17.17
N LYS A 121 14.06 3.98 -17.09
CA LYS A 121 13.09 4.10 -18.18
C LYS A 121 13.79 4.53 -19.47
N GLN A 122 14.64 5.55 -19.41
CA GLN A 122 15.37 6.02 -20.60
C GLN A 122 16.32 4.95 -21.15
N LEU A 123 17.05 4.25 -20.28
CA LEU A 123 17.91 3.13 -20.67
C LEU A 123 17.12 1.99 -21.32
N LEU A 124 15.92 1.68 -20.81
CA LEU A 124 15.03 0.69 -21.40
C LEU A 124 14.54 1.12 -22.79
N MET A 125 14.23 2.41 -22.99
CA MET A 125 13.87 2.91 -24.32
C MET A 125 15.04 2.74 -25.30
N ILE A 126 16.26 3.07 -24.85
CA ILE A 126 17.49 2.92 -25.66
C ILE A 126 17.77 1.45 -26.00
N SER A 127 17.48 0.52 -25.08
CA SER A 127 17.68 -0.92 -25.31
C SER A 127 16.59 -1.59 -26.16
N GLY A 128 15.61 -0.82 -26.65
CA GLY A 128 14.59 -1.31 -27.58
C GLY A 128 13.28 -1.75 -26.92
N PHE A 129 13.07 -1.48 -25.63
CA PHE A 129 11.74 -1.62 -25.02
C PHE A 129 10.84 -0.48 -25.52
N ASP A 130 10.08 -0.71 -26.57
CA ASP A 130 9.20 0.30 -27.17
C ASP A 130 8.09 0.76 -26.20
N LYS A 131 7.56 -0.16 -25.39
CA LYS A 131 6.50 0.10 -24.41
C LYS A 131 6.84 -0.46 -23.02
N TYR A 132 7.17 0.42 -22.10
CA TYR A 132 7.52 0.10 -20.70
C TYR A 132 6.56 0.75 -19.71
N TYR A 133 6.19 0.00 -18.67
CA TYR A 133 5.55 0.57 -17.49
C TYR A 133 6.05 -0.08 -16.20
N GLN A 134 5.84 0.59 -15.07
CA GLN A 134 6.09 0.02 -13.75
C GLN A 134 5.24 0.74 -12.71
N ILE A 135 4.59 -0.03 -11.82
CA ILE A 135 3.97 0.53 -10.61
C ILE A 135 4.99 0.40 -9.48
N VAL A 136 5.76 1.47 -9.26
CA VAL A 136 6.97 1.44 -8.42
C VAL A 136 6.84 2.30 -7.16
N LYS A 137 7.67 2.00 -6.16
CA LYS A 137 7.89 2.84 -4.99
C LYS A 137 8.95 3.89 -5.29
N CYS A 138 8.66 5.13 -4.91
CA CYS A 138 9.58 6.25 -5.01
C CYS A 138 9.87 6.78 -3.61
N PHE A 139 11.11 7.20 -3.38
CA PHE A 139 11.58 7.64 -2.08
C PHE A 139 12.14 9.05 -2.22
N ARG A 140 11.77 9.93 -1.28
CA ARG A 140 12.24 11.30 -1.30
C ARG A 140 12.42 11.79 0.13
N ASP A 141 13.59 12.32 0.42
CA ASP A 141 13.89 12.95 1.71
C ASP A 141 13.56 14.44 1.60
N GLU A 142 12.28 14.77 1.72
CA GLU A 142 11.77 16.13 1.79
C GLU A 142 11.16 16.39 3.16
N ASP A 143 11.19 17.66 3.59
CA ASP A 143 10.43 18.09 4.76
C ASP A 143 8.96 17.74 4.53
N LEU A 144 8.42 16.88 5.41
CA LEU A 144 6.99 16.60 5.44
C LEU A 144 6.29 17.91 5.81
N ARG A 145 5.72 18.58 4.81
CA ARG A 145 4.87 19.75 5.04
C ARG A 145 3.64 19.26 5.81
N ALA A 146 3.52 19.70 7.06
CA ALA A 146 2.40 19.44 7.94
C ALA A 146 1.09 20.02 7.38
#